data_AF-A0A3G2JJK8-F1
#
_entry.id   AF-A0A3G2JJK8-F1
#
_cell.length_a   1.000
_cell.length_b   1.000
_cell.length_c   1.000
_cell.angle_alpha   90.00
_cell.angle_beta   90.00
_cell.angle_gamma   90.00
#
_symmetry.space_group_name_H-M   'P 1'
#
loop_
_entity.id
_entity.type
_entity.pdbx_description
1 polymer ?
#
loop_
_entity_poly.entity_id
_entity_poly.type
_entity_poly.pdbx_seq_one_letter_code
_entity_poly.pdbx_strand_id
1 'polypeptide(L)'
;MSDSYASLTEVLARLGELTGRPGRLPEVLDVSGLSYRTGVAAGTVVELLRGGRVSEPCLAQRVRQRLDFIRETRRRPDGKRYSLDELARIAGTSRQWLSEWRKSGMPSLEHADRLRRFFGLPAGFFTADEPEALHEALQPVLQSLEAEADPLLRLRESGLVRLAARAPQMNARQLATLADLAEMIISSERVKDTGRA
;
A
#
# COMPACT_ATOMS: atom_id res chain seq x y z
N MET A 1 10.21 -12.34 -12.68
CA MET A 1 10.08 -11.99 -11.25
C MET A 1 10.98 -10.80 -11.05
N SER A 2 10.42 -9.61 -10.82
CA SER A 2 11.26 -8.44 -10.48
C SER A 2 11.99 -8.71 -9.18
N ASP A 3 13.25 -8.30 -9.11
CA ASP A 3 14.01 -8.27 -7.86
C ASP A 3 13.32 -7.25 -6.93
N SER A 4 12.76 -7.72 -5.82
CA SER A 4 12.02 -6.90 -4.85
C SER A 4 12.91 -5.81 -4.26
N TYR A 5 14.22 -6.06 -4.11
CA TYR A 5 15.19 -5.04 -3.71
C TYR A 5 15.43 -4.00 -4.78
N ALA A 6 15.49 -4.38 -6.06
CA ALA A 6 15.65 -3.41 -7.15
C ALA A 6 14.44 -2.47 -7.20
N SER A 7 13.23 -3.03 -7.15
CA SER A 7 11.97 -2.28 -7.16
C SER A 7 11.85 -1.36 -5.94
N LEU A 8 12.29 -1.82 -4.77
CA LEU A 8 12.35 -0.98 -3.57
C LEU A 8 13.39 0.15 -3.76
N THR A 9 14.58 -0.16 -4.26
CA THR A 9 15.66 0.82 -4.46
C THR A 9 15.22 1.98 -5.36
N GLU A 10 14.52 1.69 -6.46
CA GLU A 10 13.98 2.71 -7.36
C GLU A 10 13.00 3.65 -6.63
N VAL A 11 12.08 3.09 -5.83
CA VAL A 11 11.13 3.88 -5.04
C VAL A 11 11.85 4.72 -3.98
N LEU A 12 12.87 4.18 -3.31
CA LEU A 12 13.63 4.92 -2.30
C LEU A 12 14.42 6.08 -2.92
N ALA A 13 15.02 5.87 -4.09
CA ALA A 13 15.70 6.94 -4.82
C ALA A 13 14.71 8.07 -5.15
N ARG A 14 13.54 7.72 -5.70
CA ARG A 14 12.50 8.69 -6.06
C ARG A 14 11.95 9.44 -4.85
N LEU A 15 11.67 8.74 -3.75
CA LEU A 15 11.25 9.38 -2.49
C LEU A 15 12.35 10.28 -1.92
N GLY A 16 13.62 9.89 -2.03
CA GLY A 16 14.75 10.69 -1.59
C GLY A 16 14.85 12.02 -2.34
N GLU A 17 14.60 12.01 -3.65
CA GLU A 17 14.51 13.21 -4.48
C GLU A 17 13.34 14.11 -4.06
N LEU A 18 12.12 13.55 -3.99
CA LEU A 18 10.90 14.31 -3.69
C LEU A 18 10.92 14.93 -2.29
N THR A 19 11.54 14.25 -1.32
CA THR A 19 11.66 14.75 0.06
C THR A 19 12.89 15.64 0.28
N GLY A 20 13.82 15.72 -0.69
CA GLY A 20 15.12 16.39 -0.53
C GLY A 20 16.01 15.73 0.54
N ARG A 21 15.80 14.44 0.84
CA ARG A 21 16.47 13.70 1.93
C ARG A 21 16.98 12.33 1.47
N PRO A 22 17.88 12.27 0.46
CA PRO A 22 18.43 11.01 -0.02
C PRO A 22 19.14 10.26 1.13
N GLY A 23 18.82 8.97 1.29
CA GLY A 23 19.39 8.11 2.34
C GLY A 23 18.91 8.40 3.77
N ARG A 24 18.01 9.38 3.97
CA ARG A 24 17.48 9.77 5.29
C ARG A 24 15.95 9.65 5.38
N LEU A 25 15.37 8.79 4.54
CA LEU A 25 13.93 8.52 4.54
C LEU A 25 13.35 8.12 5.91
N PRO A 26 14.05 7.37 6.79
CA PRO A 26 13.54 7.10 8.14
C PRO A 26 13.28 8.34 9.00
N GLU A 27 13.90 9.49 8.69
CA GLU A 27 13.72 10.75 9.43
C GLU A 27 12.47 11.50 9.00
N VAL A 28 11.94 11.23 7.80
CA VAL A 28 10.81 11.97 7.19
C VAL A 28 9.57 11.11 6.98
N LEU A 29 9.69 9.79 6.98
CA LEU A 29 8.57 8.87 6.83
C LEU A 29 8.09 8.34 8.17
N ASP A 30 6.78 8.08 8.27
CA ASP A 30 6.18 7.39 9.42
C ASP A 30 6.56 5.90 9.43
N VAL A 31 7.70 5.60 10.04
CA VAL A 31 8.23 4.24 10.23
C VAL A 31 7.24 3.37 11.01
N SER A 32 6.59 3.92 12.04
CA SER A 32 5.62 3.18 12.85
C SER A 32 4.38 2.82 12.04
N GLY A 33 3.87 3.74 11.23
CA GLY A 33 2.78 3.48 10.29
C GLY A 33 3.14 2.47 9.21
N LEU A 34 4.35 2.55 8.65
CA LEU A 34 4.84 1.56 7.68
C LEU A 34 4.94 0.17 8.30
N SER A 35 5.51 0.07 9.50
CA SER A 35 5.55 -1.19 10.26
C SER A 35 4.14 -1.72 10.51
N TYR A 36 3.20 -0.87 10.93
CA TYR A 36 1.82 -1.25 11.20
C TYR A 36 1.06 -1.77 9.96
N ARG A 37 1.28 -1.16 8.79
CA ARG A 37 0.64 -1.55 7.52
C ARG A 37 1.22 -2.84 6.93
N THR A 38 2.54 -3.02 7.03
CA THR A 38 3.26 -4.15 6.42
C THR A 38 3.38 -5.36 7.33
N GLY A 39 3.28 -5.16 8.64
CA GLY A 39 3.62 -6.16 9.66
C GLY A 39 5.12 -6.41 9.81
N VAL A 40 5.97 -5.66 9.11
CA VAL A 40 7.44 -5.71 9.19
C VAL A 40 7.89 -5.00 10.47
N ALA A 41 8.86 -5.56 11.19
CA ALA A 41 9.39 -4.95 12.40
C ALA A 41 10.01 -3.57 12.08
N ALA A 42 9.79 -2.58 12.97
CA ALA A 42 10.25 -1.21 12.75
C ALA A 42 11.76 -1.12 12.44
N GLY A 43 12.60 -1.92 13.12
CA GLY A 43 14.04 -1.96 12.83
C GLY A 43 14.37 -2.44 11.41
N THR A 44 13.66 -3.46 10.93
CA THR A 44 13.75 -3.95 9.55
C THR A 44 13.28 -2.91 8.54
N VAL A 45 12.18 -2.19 8.84
CA VAL A 45 11.71 -1.07 8.00
C VAL A 45 12.79 0.02 7.90
N VAL A 46 13.38 0.42 9.02
CA VAL A 46 14.45 1.43 9.04
C VAL A 46 15.64 0.98 8.21
N GLU A 47 16.07 -0.27 8.33
CA GLU A 47 17.20 -0.81 7.58
C GLU A 47 16.93 -0.81 6.07
N LEU A 48 15.74 -1.27 5.66
CA LEU A 48 15.32 -1.26 4.27
C LEU A 48 15.19 0.16 3.71
N LEU A 49 14.64 1.10 4.48
CA LEU A 49 14.54 2.52 4.08
C LEU A 49 15.90 3.21 3.90
N ARG A 50 16.97 2.67 4.48
CA ARG A 50 18.35 3.10 4.24
C ARG A 50 18.97 2.48 2.99
N GLY A 51 18.24 1.61 2.29
CA GLY A 51 18.75 0.81 1.17
C GLY A 51 19.54 -0.43 1.60
N GLY A 52 19.45 -0.80 2.89
CA GLY A 52 20.09 -2.01 3.43
C GLY A 52 19.40 -3.29 2.98
N ARG A 53 20.06 -4.42 3.23
CA ARG A 53 19.50 -5.76 3.04
C ARG A 53 19.26 -6.43 4.38
N VAL A 54 18.21 -7.23 4.45
CA VAL A 54 17.83 -7.95 5.68
C VAL A 54 17.79 -9.45 5.43
N SER A 55 18.04 -10.22 6.49
CA SER A 55 17.87 -11.67 6.42
C SER A 55 16.40 -12.00 6.23
N GLU A 56 16.10 -12.74 5.16
CA GLU A 56 14.72 -13.10 4.82
C GLU A 56 14.30 -14.37 5.57
N PRO A 57 13.28 -14.30 6.44
CA PRO A 57 12.70 -15.49 7.01
C PRO A 57 12.05 -16.34 5.91
N CYS A 58 12.05 -17.66 6.09
CA CYS A 58 11.24 -18.52 5.23
C CYS A 58 9.76 -18.15 5.35
N LEU A 59 8.96 -18.46 4.31
CA LEU A 59 7.55 -18.11 4.25
C LEU A 59 6.79 -18.48 5.54
N ALA A 60 6.97 -19.69 6.05
CA ALA A 60 6.30 -20.15 7.27
C ALA A 60 6.65 -19.27 8.49
N GLN A 61 7.91 -18.84 8.62
CA GLN A 61 8.33 -17.95 9.70
C GLN A 61 7.74 -16.55 9.53
N ARG A 62 7.73 -16.02 8.30
CA ARG A 62 7.13 -14.73 7.98
C ARG A 62 5.65 -14.69 8.35
N VAL A 63 4.89 -15.70 7.93
CA VAL A 63 3.47 -15.79 8.24
C VAL A 63 3.22 -15.80 9.75
N ARG A 64 4.02 -16.57 10.52
CA ARG A 64 3.92 -16.59 11.99
C ARG A 64 4.19 -15.22 12.60
N GLN A 65 5.26 -14.56 12.18
CA GLN A 65 5.62 -13.22 12.64
C GLN A 65 4.50 -12.21 12.34
N ARG A 66 3.92 -12.25 11.15
CA ARG A 66 2.81 -11.36 10.74
C ARG A 66 1.53 -11.62 11.53
N LEU A 67 1.20 -12.88 11.83
CA LEU A 67 0.06 -13.22 12.68
C LEU A 67 0.25 -12.72 14.12
N ASP A 68 1.45 -12.88 14.66
CA ASP A 68 1.81 -12.38 15.99
C ASP A 68 1.75 -10.85 16.03
N PHE A 69 2.27 -10.20 14.99
CA PHE A 69 2.20 -8.76 14.82
C PHE A 69 0.76 -8.25 14.81
N ILE A 70 -0.17 -8.91 14.09
CA ILE A 70 -1.60 -8.54 14.10
C ILE A 70 -2.13 -8.56 15.53
N ARG A 71 -1.88 -9.64 16.28
CA ARG A 71 -2.37 -9.78 17.65
C ARG A 71 -1.78 -8.73 18.59
N GLU A 72 -0.54 -8.35 18.36
CA GLU A 72 0.19 -7.37 19.17
C GLU A 72 -0.13 -5.92 18.83
N THR A 73 -0.57 -5.62 17.61
CA THR A 73 -0.79 -4.24 17.15
C THR A 73 -2.26 -3.90 16.92
N ARG A 74 -3.08 -4.84 16.44
CA ARG A 74 -4.50 -4.61 16.20
C ARG A 74 -5.28 -4.74 17.50
N ARG A 75 -6.15 -3.78 17.76
CA ARG A 75 -7.01 -3.74 18.94
C ARG A 75 -8.47 -3.83 18.53
N ARG A 76 -9.25 -4.42 19.42
CA ARG A 76 -10.71 -4.40 19.35
C ARG A 76 -11.20 -2.96 19.60
N PRO A 77 -12.45 -2.63 19.24
CA PRO A 77 -13.03 -1.32 19.52
C PRO A 77 -12.99 -0.93 21.01
N ASP A 78 -12.99 -1.91 21.91
CA ASP A 78 -12.85 -1.71 23.36
C ASP A 78 -11.39 -1.53 23.83
N GLY A 79 -10.44 -1.40 22.91
CA GLY A 79 -9.01 -1.23 23.19
C GLY A 79 -8.27 -2.50 23.62
N LYS A 80 -8.96 -3.64 23.76
CA LYS A 80 -8.31 -4.90 24.17
C LYS A 80 -7.68 -5.62 22.98
N ARG A 81 -6.73 -6.53 23.27
CA ARG A 81 -6.15 -7.44 22.27
C ARG A 81 -7.20 -8.47 21.83
N TYR A 82 -7.10 -8.90 20.58
CA TYR A 82 -7.86 -10.05 20.10
C TYR A 82 -7.33 -11.33 20.77
N SER A 83 -8.24 -12.11 21.34
CA SER A 83 -7.96 -13.46 21.81
C SER A 83 -7.76 -14.42 20.63
N LEU A 84 -7.16 -15.58 20.90
CA LEU A 84 -7.00 -16.62 19.89
C LEU A 84 -8.35 -17.12 19.37
N ASP A 85 -9.37 -17.23 20.22
CA ASP A 85 -10.70 -17.69 19.80
C ASP A 85 -11.37 -16.70 18.86
N GLU A 86 -11.21 -15.40 19.10
CA GLU A 86 -11.75 -14.37 18.23
C GLU A 86 -11.06 -14.37 16.87
N LEU A 87 -9.72 -14.47 16.84
CA LEU A 87 -8.99 -14.61 15.58
C LEU A 87 -9.41 -15.89 14.83
N ALA A 88 -9.68 -16.99 15.55
CA ALA A 88 -10.13 -18.24 14.94
C ALA A 88 -11.49 -18.03 14.27
N ARG A 89 -12.41 -17.39 14.98
CA ARG A 89 -13.75 -17.07 14.48
C ARG A 89 -13.69 -16.17 13.24
N ILE A 90 -12.83 -15.15 13.25
CA ILE A 90 -12.62 -14.27 12.09
C ILE A 90 -12.07 -15.06 10.89
N ALA A 91 -11.10 -15.93 11.12
CA ALA A 91 -10.55 -16.81 10.10
C ALA A 91 -11.54 -17.89 9.64
N GLY A 92 -12.66 -18.09 10.36
CA GLY A 92 -13.64 -19.15 10.14
C GLY A 92 -13.08 -20.55 10.41
N THR A 93 -12.28 -20.67 11.48
CA THR A 93 -11.59 -21.91 11.87
C THR A 93 -11.67 -22.15 13.39
N SER A 94 -11.15 -23.28 13.86
CA SER A 94 -11.11 -23.63 15.29
C SER A 94 -9.89 -23.03 15.99
N ARG A 95 -9.96 -22.85 17.32
CA ARG A 95 -8.82 -22.39 18.15
C ARG A 95 -7.60 -23.29 17.99
N GLN A 96 -7.82 -24.60 17.91
CA GLN A 96 -6.75 -25.59 17.75
C GLN A 96 -6.00 -25.39 16.42
N TRP A 97 -6.69 -24.98 15.37
CA TRP A 97 -6.08 -24.67 14.08
C TRP A 97 -5.18 -23.43 14.13
N LEU A 98 -5.52 -22.40 14.91
CA LEU A 98 -4.60 -21.26 15.11
C LEU A 98 -3.35 -21.62 15.91
N SER A 99 -3.48 -22.53 16.89
CA SER A 99 -2.33 -23.09 17.59
C SER A 99 -1.43 -23.88 16.65
N GLU A 100 -2.00 -24.65 15.73
CA GLU A 100 -1.24 -25.36 14.68
C GLU A 100 -0.65 -24.42 13.64
N TRP A 101 -1.32 -23.33 13.31
CA TRP A 101 -0.79 -22.32 12.42
C TRP A 101 0.42 -21.61 13.04
N ARG A 102 0.42 -21.38 14.35
CA ARG A 102 1.62 -20.90 15.08
C ARG A 102 2.78 -21.90 15.08
N LYS A 103 2.52 -23.20 14.92
CA LYS A 103 3.58 -24.23 14.85
C LYS A 103 4.06 -24.44 13.42
N SER A 104 3.15 -24.75 12.50
CA SER A 104 3.43 -25.08 11.10
C SER A 104 3.75 -23.86 10.24
N GLY A 105 3.17 -22.69 10.55
CA GLY A 105 3.35 -21.44 9.79
C GLY A 105 2.62 -21.38 8.45
N MET A 106 1.75 -22.35 8.12
CA MET A 106 1.08 -22.39 6.82
C MET A 106 -0.45 -22.48 6.97
N PRO A 107 -1.17 -21.34 6.80
CA PRO A 107 -2.63 -21.34 6.78
C PRO A 107 -3.14 -21.87 5.44
N SER A 108 -4.41 -22.27 5.41
CA SER A 108 -5.17 -22.30 4.17
C SER A 108 -5.28 -20.87 3.63
N LEU A 109 -5.17 -20.70 2.31
CA LEU A 109 -5.33 -19.42 1.62
C LEU A 109 -6.65 -18.74 2.00
N GLU A 110 -7.73 -19.51 2.15
CA GLU A 110 -9.05 -19.01 2.53
C GLU A 110 -9.04 -18.32 3.90
N HIS A 111 -8.41 -18.96 4.90
CA HIS A 111 -8.35 -18.44 6.26
C HIS A 111 -7.46 -17.20 6.36
N ALA A 112 -6.33 -17.20 5.63
CA ALA A 112 -5.47 -16.04 5.53
C ALA A 112 -6.19 -14.86 4.88
N ASP A 113 -6.95 -15.09 3.80
CA ASP A 113 -7.73 -14.05 3.11
C ASP A 113 -8.84 -13.48 4.00
N ARG A 114 -9.55 -14.30 4.78
CA ARG A 114 -10.55 -13.82 5.73
C ARG A 114 -9.98 -12.87 6.78
N LEU A 115 -8.86 -13.24 7.41
CA LEU A 115 -8.16 -12.35 8.35
C LEU A 115 -7.69 -11.07 7.68
N ARG A 116 -7.10 -11.19 6.49
CA ARG A 116 -6.63 -10.05 5.70
C ARG A 116 -7.75 -9.06 5.44
N ARG A 117 -8.90 -9.51 4.92
CA ARG A 117 -10.06 -8.66 4.65
C ARG A 117 -10.61 -8.02 5.92
N PHE A 118 -10.75 -8.79 7.00
CA PHE A 118 -11.26 -8.27 8.27
C PHE A 118 -10.41 -7.10 8.81
N PHE A 119 -9.08 -7.20 8.70
CA PHE A 119 -8.16 -6.16 9.19
C PHE A 119 -7.80 -5.10 8.14
N GLY A 120 -8.40 -5.15 6.94
CA GLY A 120 -8.08 -4.23 5.83
C GLY A 120 -6.62 -4.32 5.36
N LEU A 121 -6.05 -5.53 5.35
CA LEU A 121 -4.64 -5.76 5.03
C LEU A 121 -4.40 -5.93 3.51
N PRO A 122 -3.20 -5.57 3.01
CA PRO A 122 -2.81 -5.82 1.62
C PRO A 122 -2.86 -7.29 1.24
N ALA A 123 -3.11 -7.60 -0.04
CA ALA A 123 -3.19 -8.97 -0.59
C ALA A 123 -1.98 -9.83 -0.18
N GLY A 124 -0.77 -9.28 -0.30
CA GLY A 124 0.48 -9.96 0.02
C GLY A 124 0.88 -9.94 1.50
N PHE A 125 0.06 -9.44 2.44
CA PHE A 125 0.51 -9.19 3.83
C PHE A 125 1.20 -10.39 4.51
N PHE A 126 0.73 -11.61 4.26
CA PHE A 126 1.30 -12.82 4.84
C PHE A 126 2.45 -13.42 4.03
N THR A 127 2.51 -13.15 2.72
CA THR A 127 3.35 -13.89 1.76
C THR A 127 4.50 -13.05 1.21
N ALA A 128 4.27 -11.75 0.99
CA ALA A 128 5.24 -10.84 0.44
C ALA A 128 6.51 -10.81 1.28
N ASP A 129 7.67 -10.79 0.63
CA ASP A 129 8.93 -10.59 1.34
C ASP A 129 9.01 -9.19 1.95
N GLU A 130 9.99 -8.99 2.85
CA GLU A 130 10.17 -7.73 3.55
C GLU A 130 10.32 -6.52 2.58
N PRO A 131 11.16 -6.58 1.52
CA PRO A 131 11.25 -5.47 0.57
C PRO A 131 10.00 -5.29 -0.30
N GLU A 132 9.33 -6.36 -0.74
CA GLU A 132 8.07 -6.30 -1.50
C GLU A 132 6.95 -5.67 -0.67
N ALA A 133 6.79 -6.11 0.58
CA ALA A 133 5.78 -5.56 1.48
C ALA A 133 6.01 -4.06 1.73
N LEU A 134 7.27 -3.64 1.89
CA LEU A 134 7.61 -2.23 2.07
C LEU A 134 7.41 -1.42 0.80
N HIS A 135 7.82 -1.94 -0.36
CA HIS A 135 7.61 -1.32 -1.67
C HIS A 135 6.13 -0.98 -1.89
N GLU A 136 5.24 -1.98 -1.72
CA GLU A 136 3.79 -1.79 -1.84
C GLU A 136 3.24 -0.74 -0.85
N ALA A 137 3.72 -0.75 0.40
CA ALA A 137 3.28 0.20 1.41
C ALA A 137 3.78 1.64 1.21
N LEU A 138 4.80 1.83 0.37
CA LEU A 138 5.35 3.13 -0.02
C LEU A 138 4.66 3.71 -1.26
N GLN A 139 4.02 2.90 -2.10
CA GLN A 139 3.34 3.37 -3.32
C GLN A 139 2.36 4.54 -3.07
N PRO A 140 1.46 4.49 -2.05
CA PRO A 140 0.57 5.63 -1.78
C PRO A 140 1.31 6.88 -1.32
N VAL A 141 2.43 6.73 -0.61
CA VAL A 141 3.27 7.86 -0.15
C VAL A 141 3.95 8.51 -1.34
N LEU A 142 4.53 7.70 -2.22
CA LEU A 142 5.15 8.17 -3.45
C LEU A 142 4.13 8.95 -4.30
N GLN A 143 2.95 8.37 -4.53
CA GLN A 143 1.89 9.01 -5.32
C GLN A 143 1.43 10.34 -4.72
N SER A 144 1.32 10.44 -3.39
CA SER A 144 0.98 11.70 -2.71
C SER A 144 2.05 12.77 -2.94
N LEU A 145 3.32 12.42 -2.73
CA LEU A 145 4.44 13.36 -2.90
C LEU A 145 4.63 13.80 -4.36
N GLU A 146 4.40 12.90 -5.31
CA GLU A 146 4.43 13.24 -6.74
C GLU A 146 3.30 14.20 -7.11
N ALA A 147 2.09 13.99 -6.57
CA ALA A 147 0.96 14.88 -6.77
C ALA A 147 1.19 16.25 -6.12
N GLU A 148 1.89 16.32 -4.98
CA GLU A 148 2.28 17.58 -4.34
C GLU A 148 3.36 18.32 -5.13
N ALA A 149 4.35 17.60 -5.68
CA ALA A 149 5.47 18.17 -6.42
C ALA A 149 5.07 18.70 -7.81
N ASP A 150 4.19 18.00 -8.52
CA ASP A 150 3.59 18.49 -9.77
C ASP A 150 2.12 18.09 -9.86
N PRO A 151 1.21 18.91 -9.29
CA PRO A 151 -0.24 18.64 -9.31
C PRO A 151 -0.81 18.51 -10.73
N LEU A 152 -0.11 19.02 -11.73
CA LEU A 152 -0.52 18.97 -13.13
C LEU A 152 0.16 17.85 -13.91
N LEU A 153 1.04 17.03 -13.31
CA LEU A 153 1.82 16.01 -14.02
C LEU A 153 0.92 15.05 -14.79
N ARG A 154 -0.11 14.51 -14.14
CA ARG A 154 -1.11 13.63 -14.77
C ARG A 154 -1.86 14.32 -15.93
N LEU A 155 -2.10 15.62 -15.81
CA LEU A 155 -2.72 16.43 -16.87
C LEU A 155 -1.76 16.72 -18.03
N ARG A 156 -0.46 16.80 -17.76
CA ARG A 156 0.61 16.93 -18.77
C ARG A 156 0.78 15.63 -19.55
N GLU A 157 0.82 14.49 -18.87
CA GLU A 157 0.95 13.16 -19.47
C GLU A 157 -0.25 12.79 -20.35
N SER A 158 -1.46 13.14 -19.91
CA SER A 158 -2.69 12.91 -20.69
C SER A 158 -2.87 13.84 -21.90
N GLY A 159 -1.97 14.81 -22.09
CA GLY A 159 -2.04 15.78 -23.18
C GLY A 159 -3.08 16.90 -22.97
N LEU A 160 -3.81 16.91 -21.86
CA LEU A 160 -4.77 17.96 -21.51
C LEU A 160 -4.10 19.34 -21.39
N VAL A 161 -2.85 19.39 -20.92
CA VAL A 161 -2.09 20.66 -20.90
C VAL A 161 -1.79 21.18 -22.31
N ARG A 162 -1.60 20.30 -23.32
CA ARG A 162 -1.46 20.71 -24.73
C ARG A 162 -2.76 21.24 -25.31
N LEU A 163 -3.90 20.69 -24.89
CA LEU A 163 -5.22 21.20 -25.26
C LEU A 163 -5.47 22.57 -24.60
N ALA A 164 -5.18 22.72 -23.31
CA ALA A 164 -5.27 23.98 -22.60
C ALA A 164 -4.37 25.07 -23.20
N ALA A 165 -3.16 24.73 -23.64
CA ALA A 165 -2.25 25.66 -24.31
C ALA A 165 -2.80 26.22 -25.64
N ARG A 166 -3.78 25.54 -26.27
CA ARG A 166 -4.46 25.99 -27.49
C ARG A 166 -5.72 26.81 -27.20
N ALA A 167 -6.18 26.85 -25.95
CA ALA A 167 -7.38 27.59 -25.54
C ALA A 167 -7.36 29.08 -25.95
N PRO A 168 -6.22 29.82 -25.92
CA PRO A 168 -6.18 31.21 -26.36
C PRO A 168 -6.47 31.41 -27.86
N GLN A 169 -6.34 30.36 -28.67
CA GLN A 169 -6.61 30.38 -30.12
C GLN A 169 -8.06 30.02 -30.46
N MET A 170 -8.87 29.70 -29.45
CA MET A 170 -10.24 29.24 -29.61
C MET A 170 -11.23 30.38 -29.34
N ASN A 171 -12.34 30.39 -30.08
CA ASN A 171 -13.44 31.30 -29.80
C ASN A 171 -14.29 30.79 -28.62
N ALA A 172 -15.10 31.69 -28.03
CA ALA A 172 -15.91 31.38 -26.85
C ALA A 172 -16.83 30.16 -27.02
N ARG A 173 -17.35 29.92 -28.24
CA ARG A 173 -18.20 28.75 -28.53
C ARG A 173 -17.40 27.45 -28.53
N GLN A 174 -16.19 27.46 -29.09
CA GLN A 174 -15.28 26.30 -29.07
C GLN A 174 -14.84 25.95 -27.66
N LEU A 175 -14.57 26.96 -26.83
CA LEU A 175 -14.24 26.75 -25.41
C LEU A 175 -15.43 26.17 -24.64
N ALA A 176 -16.65 26.66 -24.87
CA ALA A 176 -17.85 26.11 -24.25
C ALA A 176 -18.07 24.64 -24.63
N THR A 177 -17.96 24.30 -25.92
CA THR A 177 -18.08 22.90 -26.37
C THR A 177 -17.02 21.99 -25.76
N LEU A 178 -15.78 22.46 -25.60
CA LEU A 178 -14.73 21.68 -24.92
C LEU A 178 -15.02 21.47 -23.44
N ALA A 179 -15.54 22.48 -22.76
CA ALA A 179 -15.96 22.38 -21.36
C ALA A 179 -17.10 21.36 -21.20
N ASP A 180 -18.13 21.44 -22.06
CA ASP A 180 -19.27 20.51 -22.05
C ASP A 180 -18.82 19.06 -22.31
N LEU A 181 -17.89 18.86 -23.24
CA LEU A 181 -17.31 17.53 -23.53
C LEU A 181 -16.50 17.00 -22.34
N ALA A 182 -15.72 17.86 -21.67
CA ALA A 182 -14.97 17.47 -20.48
C ALA A 182 -15.92 17.07 -19.33
N GLU A 183 -16.98 17.85 -19.08
CA GLU A 183 -17.98 17.51 -18.07
C GLU A 183 -18.71 16.20 -18.39
N MET A 184 -19.03 15.96 -19.67
CA MET A 184 -19.66 14.71 -20.11
C MET A 184 -18.76 13.50 -19.84
N ILE A 185 -17.46 13.60 -20.15
CA ILE A 185 -16.49 12.52 -19.91
C ILE A 185 -16.34 12.25 -18.41
N ILE A 186 -16.15 13.31 -17.61
CA ILE A 186 -16.02 13.22 -16.14
C ILE A 186 -17.27 12.56 -15.53
N SER A 187 -18.45 12.94 -16.01
CA SER A 187 -19.72 12.36 -15.55
C SER A 187 -19.87 10.89 -15.96
N SER A 188 -19.39 10.51 -17.15
CA SER A 188 -19.44 9.11 -17.62
C SER A 188 -18.51 8.17 -16.83
N GLU A 189 -17.34 8.66 -16.40
CA GLU A 189 -16.38 7.88 -15.61
C GLU A 189 -16.88 7.68 -14.17
N ARG A 190 -17.53 8.68 -13.56
CA ARG A 190 -18.17 8.53 -12.25
C ARG A 190 -19.27 7.45 -12.24
N VAL A 191 -20.02 7.32 -13.33
CA VAL A 191 -21.07 6.29 -13.45
C VAL A 191 -20.48 4.88 -13.59
N LYS A 192 -19.34 4.73 -14.30
CA LYS A 192 -18.64 3.44 -14.41
C LYS A 192 -18.03 2.97 -13.09
N ASP A 193 -17.57 3.91 -12.25
CA ASP A 193 -16.98 3.59 -10.95
C ASP A 193 -18.05 3.15 -9.93
N THR A 194 -19.26 3.71 -10.00
CA THR A 194 -20.41 3.29 -9.19
C THR A 194 -21.05 1.96 -9.63
N GLY A 195 -20.78 1.49 -10.84
CA GLY A 195 -21.33 0.24 -11.40
C GLY A 195 -20.44 -0.99 -11.20
N ARG A 196 -19.32 -0.86 -10.47
CA ARG A 196 -18.33 -1.93 -10.22
C ARG A 196 -18.23 -2.36 -8.75
N ALA A 197 -19.17 -1.92 -7.91
CA ALA A 197 -19.30 -2.34 -6.50
C ALA A 197 -20.06 -3.68 -6.38
#